data_AF-A0A7D9LP60-F1
#
_entry.id   AF-A0A7D9LP60-F1
#
_cell.length_a   1.000
_cell.length_b   1.000
_cell.length_c   1.000
_cell.angle_alpha   90.00
_cell.angle_beta   90.00
_cell.angle_gamma   90.00
#
_symmetry.space_group_name_H-M   'P 1'
#
loop_
_entity.id
_entity.type
_entity.pdbx_description
1 polymer ?
#
loop_
_entity_poly.entity_id
_entity_poly.type
_entity_poly.pdbx_seq_one_letter_code
_entity_poly.pdbx_strand_id
1 'polypeptide(L)'
;MPRERLTTERVLAEFERVIQSNRHFHLNDSVDVNVVHVEMPHGGRKTKRAEINLEKHLMKKRSIIRIRNNDQLCLARALVVAKAKIDNDPKYTSIVDHRRAMQTRLARELRQKAAVPLGPCGLDEVKQFQTYLSDYQINIVSTDHQNALIYVGPNQEKKIYLYLYDNHYNVITKMPGFFERSYYCHICKKAYDHREDNLCPNACPYCRFPDCPVESWVHCNDCNRMFKSQACFDRHKQSSGKSICATMVECSE
;
A
#
# COMPACT_ATOMS: atom_id res chain seq x y z
N MET A 1 3.79 -24.37 22.41
CA MET A 1 5.20 -24.39 21.94
C MET A 1 5.91 -23.16 22.48
N PRO A 2 7.18 -23.25 22.93
CA PRO A 2 7.97 -22.09 23.32
C PRO A 2 8.18 -21.12 22.14
N ARG A 3 8.13 -19.81 22.41
CA ARG A 3 8.16 -18.73 21.40
C ARG A 3 9.45 -18.72 20.56
N GLU A 4 10.56 -19.13 21.15
CA GLU A 4 11.88 -19.28 20.51
C GLU A 4 11.91 -20.37 19.42
N ARG A 5 10.90 -21.25 19.38
CA ARG A 5 10.85 -22.38 18.46
C ARG A 5 9.88 -22.18 17.29
N LEU A 6 9.30 -20.99 17.14
CA LEU A 6 8.31 -20.66 16.11
C LEU A 6 9.01 -19.91 14.97
N THR A 7 9.81 -20.65 14.21
CA THR A 7 10.55 -20.12 13.06
C THR A 7 9.75 -20.31 11.76
N THR A 8 10.07 -19.51 10.75
CA THR A 8 9.49 -19.60 9.41
C THR A 8 9.58 -21.01 8.83
N GLU A 9 10.72 -21.67 9.01
CA GLU A 9 11.00 -23.01 8.47
C GLU A 9 10.09 -24.06 9.11
N ARG A 10 9.76 -23.90 10.39
CA ARG A 10 8.86 -24.81 11.09
C ARG A 10 7.40 -24.59 10.71
N VAL A 11 6.99 -23.34 10.53
CA VAL A 11 5.65 -23.03 10.01
C VAL A 11 5.50 -23.64 8.62
N LEU A 12 6.48 -23.44 7.73
CA LEU A 12 6.48 -24.01 6.39
C LEU A 12 6.50 -25.55 6.42
N ALA A 13 7.29 -26.18 7.30
CA ALA A 13 7.32 -27.64 7.45
C ALA A 13 5.98 -28.22 7.93
N GLU A 14 5.23 -27.51 8.76
CA GLU A 14 3.86 -27.92 9.14
C GLU A 14 2.89 -27.79 7.96
N PHE A 15 3.00 -26.72 7.17
CA PHE A 15 2.23 -26.56 5.93
C PHE A 15 2.52 -27.70 4.95
N GLU A 16 3.79 -28.02 4.71
CA GLU A 16 4.19 -29.14 3.86
C GLU A 16 3.61 -30.47 4.34
N ARG A 17 3.68 -30.74 5.65
CA ARG A 17 3.11 -31.96 6.24
C ARG A 17 1.60 -32.07 6.00
N VAL A 18 0.86 -30.97 6.19
CA VAL A 18 -0.60 -30.95 6.01
C VAL A 18 -0.95 -31.14 4.54
N ILE A 19 -0.26 -30.45 3.62
CA ILE A 19 -0.46 -30.60 2.17
C ILE A 19 -0.21 -32.03 1.72
N GLN A 20 0.89 -32.65 2.17
CA GLN A 20 1.23 -34.04 1.83
C GLN A 20 0.19 -35.04 2.38
N SER A 21 -0.44 -34.73 3.52
CA SER A 21 -1.46 -35.58 4.14
C SER A 21 -2.86 -35.42 3.52
N ASN A 22 -3.15 -34.30 2.85
CA ASN A 22 -4.48 -33.99 2.32
C ASN A 22 -4.46 -33.84 0.79
N ARG A 23 -4.71 -34.96 0.09
CA ARG A 23 -4.64 -35.07 -1.38
C ARG A 23 -5.68 -34.25 -2.16
N HIS A 24 -6.67 -33.65 -1.48
CA HIS A 24 -7.67 -32.78 -2.12
C HIS A 24 -7.25 -31.30 -2.18
N PHE A 25 -6.11 -30.93 -1.61
CA PHE A 25 -5.62 -29.57 -1.65
C PHE A 25 -4.80 -29.34 -2.94
N HIS A 26 -5.48 -28.87 -3.98
CA HIS A 26 -4.87 -28.55 -5.27
C HIS A 26 -4.45 -27.07 -5.31
N LEU A 27 -3.14 -26.82 -5.19
CA LEU A 27 -2.55 -25.49 -5.36
C LEU A 27 -2.28 -25.23 -6.84
N ASN A 28 -3.30 -24.79 -7.57
CA ASN A 28 -3.17 -24.55 -9.01
C ASN A 28 -2.72 -23.13 -9.36
N ASP A 29 -2.73 -22.20 -8.40
CA ASP A 29 -2.23 -20.83 -8.58
C ASP A 29 -1.42 -20.41 -7.34
N SER A 30 -0.42 -19.55 -7.56
CA SER A 30 0.56 -19.09 -6.56
C SER A 30 -0.07 -18.78 -5.19
N VAL A 31 0.43 -19.44 -4.14
CA VAL A 31 0.00 -19.22 -2.76
C VAL A 31 0.88 -18.17 -2.11
N ASP A 32 0.28 -17.04 -1.72
CA ASP A 32 0.94 -16.03 -0.89
C ASP A 32 0.62 -16.26 0.60
N VAL A 33 1.64 -16.68 1.37
CA VAL A 33 1.54 -16.84 2.83
C VAL A 33 2.17 -15.64 3.52
N ASN A 34 1.36 -14.83 4.21
CA ASN A 34 1.83 -13.68 5.00
C ASN A 34 1.83 -14.03 6.49
N VAL A 35 3.02 -14.20 7.08
CA VAL A 35 3.19 -14.45 8.53
C VAL A 35 3.51 -13.13 9.23
N VAL A 36 2.62 -12.67 10.10
CA VAL A 36 2.83 -11.46 10.92
C VAL A 36 3.10 -11.87 12.36
N HIS A 37 4.34 -11.66 12.83
CA HIS A 37 4.68 -11.79 14.23
C HIS A 37 4.38 -10.47 14.95
N VAL A 38 3.44 -10.49 15.88
CA VAL A 38 3.12 -9.34 16.73
C VAL A 38 3.78 -9.53 18.09
N GLU A 39 4.59 -8.56 18.52
CA GLU A 39 5.05 -8.52 19.90
C GLU A 39 3.88 -8.20 20.83
N MET A 40 3.64 -9.09 21.81
CA MET A 40 2.64 -8.83 22.85
C MET A 40 2.98 -7.53 23.58
N PRO A 41 2.05 -6.56 23.65
CA PRO A 41 2.33 -5.28 24.27
C PRO A 41 2.57 -5.46 25.77
N HIS A 42 3.66 -4.88 26.29
CA HIS A 42 3.93 -4.82 27.72
C HIS A 42 3.26 -3.57 28.30
N GLY A 43 2.46 -3.73 29.36
CA GLY A 43 1.60 -2.66 29.89
C GLY A 43 2.36 -1.54 30.59
N GLY A 44 2.05 -0.29 30.22
CA GLY A 44 2.47 0.94 30.92
C GLY A 44 1.35 2.00 30.86
N ARG A 45 1.08 2.64 32.01
CA ARG A 45 0.04 3.67 32.30
C ARG A 45 -1.21 3.68 31.40
N LYS A 46 -2.29 3.04 31.88
CA LYS A 46 -3.63 3.04 31.27
C LYS A 46 -4.20 4.47 31.15
N THR A 47 -4.38 4.96 29.92
CA THR A 47 -5.62 5.68 29.62
C THR A 47 -6.69 4.61 29.42
N LYS A 48 -7.88 4.77 30.02
CA LYS A 48 -9.00 3.85 29.87
C LYS A 48 -9.37 3.75 28.38
N ARG A 49 -8.74 2.85 27.64
CA ARG A 49 -9.20 2.48 26.31
C ARG A 49 -10.40 1.57 26.52
N ALA A 50 -11.59 2.17 26.52
CA ALA A 50 -12.81 1.44 26.25
C ALA A 50 -12.54 0.55 25.04
N GLU A 51 -13.01 -0.71 25.10
CA GLU A 51 -12.91 -1.72 24.04
C GLU A 51 -12.97 -1.05 22.66
N ILE A 52 -11.80 -0.81 22.05
CA ILE A 52 -11.73 -0.06 20.81
C ILE A 52 -12.15 -1.06 19.75
N ASN A 53 -13.38 -0.95 19.27
CA ASN A 53 -13.76 -1.59 18.02
C ASN A 53 -12.86 -0.98 16.92
N LEU A 54 -11.77 -1.69 16.63
CA LEU A 54 -10.68 -1.26 15.76
C LEU A 54 -11.21 -0.87 14.39
N GLU A 55 -12.18 -1.61 13.90
CA GLU A 55 -12.84 -1.40 12.61
C GLU A 55 -13.63 -0.08 12.57
N LYS A 56 -14.47 0.18 13.58
CA LYS A 56 -15.16 1.46 13.75
C LYS A 56 -14.16 2.62 13.89
N HIS A 57 -12.99 2.37 14.48
CA HIS A 57 -11.93 3.37 14.59
C HIS A 57 -11.24 3.63 13.24
N LEU A 58 -10.86 2.59 12.50
CA LEU A 58 -10.28 2.68 11.16
C LEU A 58 -11.20 3.49 10.24
N MET A 59 -12.49 3.17 10.25
CA MET A 59 -13.46 3.88 9.43
C MET A 59 -13.67 5.35 9.86
N LYS A 60 -13.23 5.79 11.04
CA LYS A 60 -13.26 7.20 11.48
C LYS A 60 -12.03 8.00 11.03
N LYS A 61 -11.02 7.35 10.43
CA LYS A 61 -9.82 8.03 9.96
C LYS A 61 -10.15 9.03 8.85
N ARG A 62 -9.53 10.22 8.91
CA ARG A 62 -9.64 11.26 7.87
C ARG A 62 -9.06 10.80 6.53
N SER A 63 -8.19 9.80 6.55
CA SER A 63 -7.61 9.18 5.35
C SER A 63 -8.60 8.29 4.61
N ILE A 64 -9.78 7.97 5.17
CA ILE A 64 -10.82 7.17 4.52
C ILE A 64 -12.02 8.04 4.16
N ILE A 65 -12.46 7.97 2.90
CA ILE A 65 -13.78 8.43 2.48
C ILE A 65 -14.71 7.23 2.47
N ARG A 66 -15.73 7.27 3.32
CA ARG A 66 -16.75 6.23 3.36
C ARG A 66 -17.68 6.40 2.17
N ILE A 67 -17.82 5.36 1.36
CA ILE A 67 -18.85 5.31 0.33
C ILE A 67 -20.16 4.92 1.00
N ARG A 68 -21.23 5.68 0.75
CA ARG A 68 -22.56 5.40 1.29
C ARG A 68 -23.49 5.07 0.14
N ASN A 69 -24.05 3.87 0.14
CA ASN A 69 -24.98 3.41 -0.86
C ASN A 69 -25.79 2.23 -0.33
N ASN A 70 -26.98 2.04 -0.91
CA ASN A 70 -27.86 0.90 -0.65
C ASN A 70 -27.99 -0.01 -1.89
N ASP A 71 -27.15 0.22 -2.90
CA ASP A 71 -27.09 -0.54 -4.15
C ASP A 71 -25.80 -1.36 -4.23
N GLN A 72 -25.65 -2.20 -5.26
CA GLN A 72 -24.43 -2.99 -5.49
C GLN A 72 -23.41 -2.23 -6.36
N LEU A 73 -23.17 -0.94 -6.05
CA LEU A 73 -22.25 -0.07 -6.80
C LEU A 73 -21.10 0.49 -5.94
N CYS A 74 -20.88 -0.01 -4.73
CA CYS A 74 -19.85 0.54 -3.82
C CYS A 74 -18.46 0.59 -4.47
N LEU A 75 -18.04 -0.46 -5.19
CA LEU A 75 -16.77 -0.48 -5.93
C LEU A 75 -16.71 0.63 -6.99
N ALA A 76 -17.70 0.70 -7.88
CA ALA A 76 -17.73 1.70 -8.95
C ALA A 76 -17.80 3.14 -8.39
N ARG A 77 -18.58 3.37 -7.33
CA ARG A 77 -18.64 4.67 -6.63
C ARG A 77 -17.28 5.04 -6.00
N ALA A 78 -16.61 4.08 -5.38
CA ALA A 78 -15.29 4.26 -4.80
C ALA A 78 -14.26 4.64 -5.87
N LEU A 79 -14.26 3.94 -7.01
CA LEU A 79 -13.39 4.23 -8.15
C LEU A 79 -13.64 5.64 -8.71
N VAL A 80 -14.90 6.03 -8.92
CA VAL A 80 -15.26 7.37 -9.39
C VAL A 80 -14.76 8.45 -8.42
N VAL A 81 -14.96 8.27 -7.12
CA VAL A 81 -14.49 9.22 -6.09
C VAL A 81 -12.97 9.30 -6.06
N ALA A 82 -12.28 8.16 -6.10
CA ALA A 82 -10.82 8.11 -6.08
C ALA A 82 -10.22 8.78 -7.33
N LYS A 83 -10.76 8.46 -8.51
CA LYS A 83 -10.36 9.06 -9.79
C LYS A 83 -10.53 10.58 -9.78
N ALA A 84 -11.72 11.05 -9.40
CA ALA A 84 -12.01 12.48 -9.31
C ALA A 84 -11.03 13.22 -8.37
N LYS A 85 -10.60 12.56 -7.29
CA LYS A 85 -9.59 13.12 -6.38
C LYS A 85 -8.21 13.23 -7.04
N ILE A 86 -7.76 12.14 -7.68
CA ILE A 86 -6.42 12.05 -8.29
C ILE A 86 -6.29 13.04 -9.44
N ASP A 87 -7.33 13.17 -10.25
CA ASP A 87 -7.35 14.06 -11.41
C ASP A 87 -7.66 15.53 -11.06
N ASN A 88 -7.85 15.85 -9.78
CA ASN A 88 -8.29 17.17 -9.33
C ASN A 88 -9.56 17.67 -10.06
N ASP A 89 -10.56 16.79 -10.20
CA ASP A 89 -11.79 17.08 -10.92
C ASP A 89 -12.50 18.30 -10.29
N PRO A 90 -12.88 19.34 -11.06
CA PRO A 90 -13.53 20.53 -10.53
C PRO A 90 -14.89 20.23 -9.86
N LYS A 91 -15.51 19.09 -10.20
CA LYS A 91 -16.78 18.62 -9.62
C LYS A 91 -16.57 17.64 -8.47
N TYR A 92 -15.34 17.45 -7.98
CA TYR A 92 -15.01 16.49 -6.92
C TYR A 92 -15.95 16.56 -5.71
N THR A 93 -16.28 17.76 -5.23
CA THR A 93 -17.21 17.96 -4.09
C THR A 93 -18.61 17.39 -4.37
N SER A 94 -19.09 17.51 -5.61
CA SER A 94 -20.37 16.95 -6.04
C SER A 94 -20.31 15.44 -6.23
N ILE A 95 -19.16 14.92 -6.61
CA ILE A 95 -18.92 13.49 -6.83
C ILE A 95 -18.80 12.73 -5.50
N VAL A 96 -18.20 13.34 -4.47
CA VAL A 96 -18.08 12.74 -3.13
C VAL A 96 -19.41 12.74 -2.37
N ASP A 97 -20.28 13.73 -2.59
CA ASP A 97 -21.56 13.81 -1.89
C ASP A 97 -22.53 12.73 -2.38
N HIS A 98 -22.64 11.63 -1.63
CA HIS A 98 -23.55 10.51 -1.87
C HIS A 98 -25.03 10.91 -2.07
N ARG A 99 -25.46 12.07 -1.55
CA ARG A 99 -26.83 12.57 -1.71
C ARG A 99 -27.09 13.10 -3.12
N ARG A 100 -26.03 13.40 -3.89
CA ARG A 100 -26.13 13.89 -5.26
C ARG A 100 -26.16 12.73 -6.23
N ALA A 101 -27.05 12.82 -7.23
CA ALA A 101 -27.18 11.81 -8.29
C ALA A 101 -25.89 11.63 -9.13
N MET A 102 -24.99 12.62 -9.10
CA MET A 102 -23.76 12.63 -9.90
C MET A 102 -22.87 11.40 -9.62
N GLN A 103 -22.68 11.03 -8.36
CA GLN A 103 -21.87 9.85 -8.01
C GLN A 103 -22.49 8.57 -8.57
N THR A 104 -23.80 8.39 -8.37
CA THR A 104 -24.54 7.21 -8.86
C THR A 104 -24.49 7.12 -10.38
N ARG A 105 -24.71 8.24 -11.08
CA ARG A 105 -24.69 8.31 -12.55
C ARG A 105 -23.31 7.91 -13.09
N LEU A 106 -22.25 8.55 -12.59
CA LEU A 106 -20.88 8.26 -13.02
C LEU A 106 -20.47 6.81 -12.69
N ALA A 107 -20.90 6.26 -11.55
CA ALA A 107 -20.62 4.87 -11.18
C ALA A 107 -21.30 3.87 -12.13
N ARG A 108 -22.55 4.14 -12.54
CA ARG A 108 -23.27 3.32 -13.54
C ARG A 108 -22.63 3.41 -14.92
N GLU A 109 -22.28 4.62 -15.35
CA GLU A 109 -21.57 4.85 -16.62
C GLU A 109 -20.22 4.13 -16.63
N LEU A 110 -19.45 4.22 -15.54
CA LEU A 110 -18.16 3.53 -15.42
C LEU A 110 -18.34 2.00 -15.50
N ARG A 111 -19.31 1.44 -14.76
CA ARG A 111 -19.62 0.01 -14.79
C ARG A 111 -19.98 -0.47 -16.19
N GLN A 112 -20.84 0.28 -16.88
CA GLN A 112 -21.26 -0.05 -18.24
C GLN A 112 -20.09 0.00 -19.21
N LYS A 113 -19.26 1.04 -19.15
CA LYS A 113 -18.10 1.18 -20.05
C LYS A 113 -17.01 0.14 -19.80
N ALA A 114 -16.84 -0.29 -18.55
CA ALA A 114 -15.94 -1.38 -18.18
C ALA A 114 -16.52 -2.77 -18.43
N ALA A 115 -17.74 -2.88 -18.97
CA ALA A 115 -18.47 -4.13 -19.23
C ALA A 115 -18.64 -5.02 -17.98
N VAL A 116 -18.70 -4.43 -16.79
CA VAL A 116 -18.82 -5.16 -15.53
C VAL A 116 -20.29 -5.58 -15.29
N PRO A 117 -20.60 -6.89 -15.14
CA PRO A 117 -21.96 -7.39 -14.94
C PRO A 117 -22.66 -6.73 -13.74
N LEU A 118 -23.99 -6.66 -13.73
CA LEU A 118 -24.78 -6.22 -12.57
C LEU A 118 -24.72 -7.25 -11.44
N GLY A 119 -24.56 -6.80 -10.19
CA GLY A 119 -24.42 -7.66 -9.01
C GLY A 119 -23.36 -7.15 -8.02
N PRO A 120 -23.09 -7.93 -6.96
CA PRO A 120 -21.95 -7.70 -6.07
C PRO A 120 -20.63 -7.64 -6.85
N CYS A 121 -19.63 -6.95 -6.31
CA CYS A 121 -18.31 -6.85 -6.95
C CYS A 121 -17.24 -7.45 -6.04
N GLY A 122 -16.55 -8.48 -6.53
CA GLY A 122 -15.34 -9.06 -5.96
C GLY A 122 -14.09 -8.64 -6.72
N LEU A 123 -13.03 -9.44 -6.58
CA LEU A 123 -11.75 -9.16 -7.23
C LEU A 123 -11.79 -9.33 -8.75
N ASP A 124 -12.71 -10.13 -9.30
CA ASP A 124 -12.82 -10.28 -10.77
C ASP A 124 -13.43 -9.04 -11.42
N GLU A 125 -14.38 -8.38 -10.77
CA GLU A 125 -14.85 -7.06 -11.20
C GLU A 125 -13.75 -6.00 -11.03
N VAL A 126 -12.94 -6.09 -9.97
CA VAL A 126 -11.76 -5.21 -9.81
C VAL A 126 -10.80 -5.36 -10.99
N LYS A 127 -10.50 -6.59 -11.44
CA LYS A 127 -9.66 -6.83 -12.62
C LYS A 127 -10.26 -6.23 -13.90
N GLN A 128 -11.57 -6.36 -14.10
CA GLN A 128 -12.26 -5.75 -15.25
C GLN A 128 -12.16 -4.22 -15.22
N PHE A 129 -12.41 -3.60 -14.07
CA PHE A 129 -12.20 -2.17 -13.90
C PHE A 129 -10.74 -1.75 -14.10
N GLN A 130 -9.77 -2.57 -13.67
CA GLN A 130 -8.34 -2.31 -13.89
C GLN A 130 -8.01 -2.32 -15.39
N THR A 131 -8.55 -3.25 -16.16
CA THR A 131 -8.35 -3.29 -17.62
C THR A 131 -8.91 -2.04 -18.29
N TYR A 132 -10.08 -1.57 -17.86
CA TYR A 132 -10.70 -0.36 -18.40
C TYR A 132 -9.98 0.93 -17.98
N LEU A 133 -9.57 1.02 -16.70
CA LEU A 133 -8.85 2.15 -16.12
C LEU A 133 -7.33 1.93 -16.23
N SER A 134 -6.85 1.70 -17.44
CA SER A 134 -5.46 1.31 -17.71
C SER A 134 -4.42 2.36 -17.31
N ASP A 135 -4.80 3.64 -17.19
CA ASP A 135 -3.95 4.74 -16.70
C ASP A 135 -3.84 4.80 -15.16
N TYR A 136 -4.56 3.95 -14.42
CA TYR A 136 -4.49 3.85 -12.97
C TYR A 136 -3.98 2.48 -12.52
N GLN A 137 -3.32 2.44 -11.38
CA GLN A 137 -3.06 1.22 -10.62
C GLN A 137 -4.09 1.12 -9.51
N ILE A 138 -5.00 0.15 -9.59
CA ILE A 138 -5.96 -0.15 -8.52
C ILE A 138 -5.28 -1.02 -7.47
N ASN A 139 -5.37 -0.62 -6.21
CA ASN A 139 -4.82 -1.33 -5.07
C ASN A 139 -5.95 -1.54 -4.05
N ILE A 140 -6.17 -2.77 -3.59
CA ILE A 140 -7.22 -3.11 -2.62
C ILE A 140 -6.58 -3.53 -1.30
N VAL A 141 -6.89 -2.81 -0.23
CA VAL A 141 -6.53 -3.13 1.15
C VAL A 141 -7.74 -3.78 1.83
N SER A 142 -7.57 -4.89 2.55
CA SER A 142 -8.69 -5.62 3.17
C SER A 142 -8.56 -5.75 4.68
N THR A 143 -9.66 -5.48 5.38
CA THR A 143 -9.78 -5.70 6.84
C THR A 143 -9.59 -7.17 7.22
N ASP A 144 -10.15 -8.10 6.44
CA ASP A 144 -10.13 -9.55 6.70
C ASP A 144 -8.72 -10.13 6.56
N HIS A 145 -7.83 -9.39 5.88
CA HIS A 145 -6.45 -9.76 5.65
C HIS A 145 -5.49 -8.83 6.42
N GLN A 146 -5.89 -8.40 7.63
CA GLN A 146 -5.07 -7.58 8.52
C GLN A 146 -4.59 -6.26 7.89
N ASN A 147 -5.43 -5.64 7.06
CA ASN A 147 -5.10 -4.44 6.28
C ASN A 147 -3.94 -4.65 5.29
N ALA A 148 -3.72 -5.89 4.83
CA ALA A 148 -2.81 -6.19 3.72
C ALA A 148 -3.43 -5.80 2.38
N LEU A 149 -2.56 -5.64 1.37
CA LEU A 149 -2.96 -5.51 -0.02
C LEU A 149 -3.34 -6.88 -0.58
N ILE A 150 -4.60 -7.05 -0.95
CA ILE A 150 -5.12 -8.29 -1.54
C ILE A 150 -5.20 -8.24 -3.07
N TYR A 151 -5.01 -7.05 -3.64
CA TYR A 151 -4.92 -6.85 -5.08
C TYR A 151 -4.03 -5.65 -5.38
N VAL A 152 -3.14 -5.80 -6.37
CA VAL A 152 -2.27 -4.76 -6.90
C VAL A 152 -2.31 -4.85 -8.42
N GLY A 153 -2.89 -3.85 -9.07
CA GLY A 153 -2.90 -3.76 -10.53
C GLY A 153 -1.51 -3.45 -11.12
N PRO A 154 -1.41 -3.40 -12.47
CA PRO A 154 -0.19 -3.01 -13.17
C PRO A 154 0.37 -1.68 -12.66
N ASN A 155 1.69 -1.54 -12.63
CA ASN A 155 2.32 -0.32 -12.12
C ASN A 155 1.97 0.87 -13.01
N GLN A 156 1.33 1.88 -12.41
CA GLN A 156 0.98 3.14 -13.04
C GLN A 156 1.34 4.30 -12.12
N GLU A 157 1.53 5.48 -12.71
CA GLU A 157 1.79 6.70 -11.95
C GLU A 157 0.61 7.02 -11.01
N LYS A 158 -0.61 7.03 -11.56
CA LYS A 158 -1.84 7.29 -10.82
C LYS A 158 -2.25 6.05 -10.02
N LYS A 159 -2.28 6.15 -8.69
CA LYS A 159 -2.57 5.01 -7.80
C LYS A 159 -3.88 5.23 -7.07
N ILE A 160 -4.84 4.34 -7.31
CA ILE A 160 -6.09 4.25 -6.56
C ILE A 160 -5.91 3.24 -5.43
N TYR A 161 -6.24 3.66 -4.20
CA TYR A 161 -6.27 2.79 -3.03
C TYR A 161 -7.70 2.70 -2.50
N LEU A 162 -8.25 1.49 -2.46
CA LEU A 162 -9.54 1.21 -1.87
C LEU A 162 -9.40 0.36 -0.61
N TYR A 163 -10.32 0.55 0.33
CA TYR A 163 -10.41 -0.21 1.56
C TYR A 163 -11.67 -1.07 1.55
N LEU A 164 -11.48 -2.39 1.50
CA LEU A 164 -12.53 -3.40 1.58
C LEU A 164 -12.78 -3.73 3.05
N TYR A 165 -13.96 -3.32 3.52
CA TYR A 165 -14.42 -3.51 4.89
C TYR A 165 -15.87 -3.99 4.86
N ASP A 166 -16.16 -5.14 5.46
CA ASP A 166 -17.52 -5.71 5.54
C ASP A 166 -18.19 -5.80 4.15
N ASN A 167 -17.48 -6.43 3.20
CA ASN A 167 -17.87 -6.53 1.79
C ASN A 167 -18.17 -5.18 1.09
N HIS A 168 -17.65 -4.08 1.64
CA HIS A 168 -17.91 -2.74 1.13
C HIS A 168 -16.63 -1.97 0.80
N TYR A 169 -16.57 -1.40 -0.41
CA TYR A 169 -15.41 -0.63 -0.86
C TYR A 169 -15.51 0.83 -0.43
N ASN A 170 -14.46 1.29 0.24
CA ASN A 170 -14.25 2.68 0.63
C ASN A 170 -12.97 3.22 -0.03
N VAL A 171 -12.76 4.53 0.00
CA VAL A 171 -11.58 5.13 -0.65
C VAL A 171 -10.54 5.48 0.40
N ILE A 172 -9.30 4.99 0.22
CA ILE A 172 -8.14 5.47 0.97
C ILE A 172 -7.55 6.65 0.22
N THR A 173 -7.63 7.83 0.83
CA THR A 173 -7.14 9.08 0.25
C THR A 173 -5.65 9.32 0.47
N LYS A 174 -5.08 8.75 1.54
CA LYS A 174 -3.67 8.89 1.91
C LYS A 174 -3.20 7.64 2.64
N MET A 175 -2.34 6.86 2.00
CA MET A 175 -1.76 5.64 2.59
C MET A 175 -0.99 5.88 3.90
N PRO A 176 -0.13 6.91 4.04
CA PRO A 176 0.53 7.18 5.32
C PRO A 176 -0.47 7.42 6.45
N GLY A 177 -1.51 8.22 6.18
CA GLY A 177 -2.57 8.50 7.16
C GLY A 177 -3.49 7.31 7.43
N PHE A 178 -3.56 6.31 6.55
CA PHE A 178 -4.26 5.06 6.81
C PHE A 178 -3.47 4.20 7.82
N PHE A 179 -2.17 4.07 7.61
CA PHE A 179 -1.25 3.30 8.47
C PHE A 179 -0.73 4.06 9.70
N GLU A 180 -1.13 5.32 9.91
CA GLU A 180 -0.62 6.17 11.00
C GLU A 180 0.90 6.34 10.99
N ARG A 181 1.47 6.48 9.79
CA ARG A 181 2.90 6.71 9.57
C ARG A 181 3.13 8.01 8.82
N SER A 182 4.35 8.52 8.90
CA SER A 182 4.76 9.73 8.16
C SER A 182 4.82 9.49 6.64
N TYR A 183 5.25 8.30 6.23
CA TYR A 183 5.53 7.97 4.84
C TYR A 183 4.98 6.59 4.45
N TYR A 184 4.85 6.40 3.13
CA TYR A 184 4.45 5.13 2.53
C TYR A 184 5.18 4.94 1.21
N CYS A 185 5.86 3.80 1.06
CA CYS A 185 6.51 3.42 -0.18
C CYS A 185 5.52 2.67 -1.08
N HIS A 186 5.20 3.24 -2.24
CA HIS A 186 4.29 2.61 -3.19
C HIS A 186 4.90 1.45 -3.98
N ILE A 187 6.24 1.29 -3.94
CA ILE A 187 6.98 0.19 -4.56
C ILE A 187 7.05 -0.98 -3.58
N CYS A 188 7.62 -0.75 -2.39
CA CYS A 188 7.78 -1.77 -1.35
C CYS A 188 6.48 -2.10 -0.60
N LYS A 189 5.42 -1.31 -0.81
CA LYS A 189 4.13 -1.40 -0.10
C LYS A 189 4.27 -1.33 1.43
N LYS A 190 5.21 -0.52 1.92
CA LYS A 190 5.57 -0.41 3.34
C LYS A 190 5.37 1.01 3.86
N ALA A 191 4.76 1.14 5.03
CA ALA A 191 4.64 2.40 5.76
C ALA A 191 5.81 2.56 6.76
N TYR A 192 6.31 3.77 6.96
CA TYR A 192 7.48 4.06 7.79
C TYR A 192 7.51 5.52 8.29
N ASP A 193 8.28 5.82 9.33
CA ASP A 193 8.23 7.12 10.03
C ASP A 193 9.34 8.08 9.62
N HIS A 194 10.54 7.57 9.30
CA HIS A 194 11.68 8.36 8.86
C HIS A 194 12.17 7.92 7.48
N ARG A 195 12.65 8.86 6.65
CA ARG A 195 13.04 8.57 5.26
C ARG A 195 14.18 7.53 5.16
N GLU A 196 14.93 7.40 6.24
CA GLU A 196 16.06 6.51 6.43
C GLU A 196 15.62 5.05 6.69
N ASP A 197 14.41 4.84 7.24
CA ASP A 197 13.92 3.54 7.69
C ASP A 197 13.60 2.57 6.54
N ASN A 198 13.47 3.11 5.32
CA ASN A 198 13.05 2.35 4.16
C ASN A 198 13.92 2.65 2.94
N LEU A 199 14.94 1.81 2.74
CA LEU A 199 15.65 1.69 1.48
C LEU A 199 14.91 0.68 0.58
N CYS A 200 14.46 1.10 -0.60
CA CYS A 200 13.84 0.16 -1.54
C CYS A 200 14.89 -0.84 -2.04
N PRO A 201 14.53 -2.12 -2.33
CA PRO A 201 15.50 -3.14 -2.76
C PRO A 201 16.38 -2.72 -3.94
N ASN A 202 15.80 -1.99 -4.91
CA ASN A 202 16.52 -1.53 -6.10
C ASN A 202 17.19 -0.16 -5.92
N ALA A 203 17.02 0.48 -4.76
CA ALA A 203 17.59 1.79 -4.50
C ALA A 203 19.06 1.68 -4.08
N CYS A 204 19.89 2.54 -4.65
CA CYS A 204 21.28 2.64 -4.27
C CYS A 204 21.43 3.08 -2.81
N PRO A 205 22.27 2.42 -1.99
CA PRO A 205 22.45 2.80 -0.58
C PRO A 205 23.08 4.19 -0.41
N TYR A 206 23.77 4.70 -1.43
CA TYR A 206 24.49 5.98 -1.38
C TYR A 206 23.63 7.18 -1.80
N CYS A 207 22.88 7.03 -2.90
CA CYS A 207 22.08 8.11 -3.47
C CYS A 207 20.56 7.87 -3.43
N ARG A 208 20.12 6.73 -2.90
CA ARG A 208 18.71 6.30 -2.74
C ARG A 208 17.89 6.22 -4.04
N PHE A 209 18.54 6.35 -5.20
CA PHE A 209 17.90 6.29 -6.51
C PHE A 209 17.90 4.83 -7.04
N PRO A 210 16.82 4.37 -7.72
CA PRO A 210 16.83 3.10 -8.42
C PRO A 210 17.84 3.11 -9.58
N ASP A 211 18.26 1.94 -10.05
CA ASP A 211 19.09 1.77 -11.25
C ASP A 211 20.33 2.66 -11.27
N CYS A 212 21.22 2.40 -10.30
CA CYS A 212 22.49 3.11 -10.16
C CYS A 212 23.65 2.25 -10.67
N PRO A 213 23.94 2.26 -11.99
CA PRO A 213 25.01 1.47 -12.57
C PRO A 213 26.38 1.91 -12.05
N VAL A 214 27.35 1.01 -12.14
CA VAL A 214 28.77 1.31 -11.94
C VAL A 214 29.32 1.77 -13.28
N GLU A 215 29.73 3.03 -13.36
CA GLU A 215 30.36 3.63 -14.54
C GLU A 215 31.81 3.98 -14.20
N SER A 216 31.98 4.83 -13.19
CA SER A 216 33.28 5.26 -12.67
C SER A 216 33.15 5.58 -11.19
N TRP A 217 34.14 5.15 -10.41
CA TRP A 217 34.14 5.41 -8.98
C TRP A 217 34.57 6.85 -8.68
N VAL A 218 33.70 7.62 -8.04
CA VAL A 218 33.92 9.03 -7.68
C VAL A 218 34.08 9.17 -6.17
N HIS A 219 35.18 9.76 -5.71
CA HIS A 219 35.44 10.01 -4.30
C HIS A 219 34.81 11.35 -3.84
N CYS A 220 34.16 11.35 -2.67
CA CYS A 220 33.70 12.58 -2.04
C CYS A 220 34.62 13.03 -0.92
N ASN A 221 35.29 14.18 -1.09
CA ASN A 221 36.19 14.72 -0.06
C ASN A 221 35.48 15.25 1.20
N ASP A 222 34.14 15.37 1.20
CA ASP A 222 33.39 15.89 2.35
C ASP A 222 32.99 14.77 3.33
N CYS A 223 32.63 13.59 2.80
CA CYS A 223 32.22 12.42 3.60
C CYS A 223 33.14 11.20 3.46
N ASN A 224 34.20 11.32 2.65
CA ASN A 224 35.19 10.30 2.28
C ASN A 224 34.64 9.01 1.65
N ARG A 225 33.39 9.02 1.17
CA ARG A 225 32.77 7.85 0.52
C ARG A 225 33.04 7.79 -0.99
N MET A 226 32.99 6.57 -1.52
CA MET A 226 33.05 6.25 -2.96
C MET A 226 31.66 6.05 -3.57
N PHE A 227 31.42 6.66 -4.73
CA PHE A 227 30.15 6.62 -5.46
C PHE A 227 30.33 5.96 -6.83
N LYS A 228 29.31 5.20 -7.27
CA LYS A 228 29.38 4.32 -8.46
C LYS A 228 29.43 5.06 -9.81
N SER A 229 29.07 6.34 -9.82
CA SER A 229 29.09 7.22 -11.00
C SER A 229 29.03 8.69 -10.58
N GLN A 230 29.35 9.61 -11.50
CA GLN A 230 29.20 11.05 -11.27
C GLN A 230 27.75 11.40 -10.90
N ALA A 231 26.76 10.80 -11.58
CA ALA A 231 25.35 11.01 -11.27
C ALA A 231 24.96 10.51 -9.87
N CYS A 232 25.58 9.44 -9.37
CA CYS A 232 25.40 8.95 -8.01
C CYS A 232 25.92 9.96 -6.98
N PHE A 233 27.11 10.50 -7.23
CA PHE A 233 27.74 11.53 -6.41
C PHE A 233 26.94 12.84 -6.41
N ASP A 234 26.52 13.32 -7.58
CA ASP A 234 25.76 14.57 -7.70
C ASP A 234 24.44 14.49 -6.95
N ARG A 235 23.72 13.36 -7.06
CA ARG A 235 22.49 13.13 -6.29
C ARG A 235 22.73 13.03 -4.78
N HIS A 236 23.87 12.49 -4.36
CA HIS A 236 24.26 12.46 -2.96
C HIS A 236 24.55 13.87 -2.40
N LYS A 237 25.10 14.76 -3.23
CA LYS A 237 25.33 16.18 -2.90
C LYS A 237 24.10 17.07 -3.05
N GLN A 238 23.17 16.74 -3.93
CA GLN A 238 21.91 17.47 -4.11
C GLN A 238 21.09 17.41 -2.82
N SER A 239 20.50 18.56 -2.45
CA SER A 239 19.65 18.65 -1.27
C SER A 239 18.36 19.39 -1.57
N SER A 240 17.29 18.93 -0.95
CA SER A 240 16.12 19.74 -0.60
C SER A 240 16.13 20.00 0.93
N GLY A 241 17.31 20.29 1.50
CA GLY A 241 17.55 20.35 2.96
C GLY A 241 19.01 20.10 3.36
N LYS A 242 19.29 19.34 4.43
CA LYS A 242 20.65 18.81 4.69
C LYS A 242 20.92 17.67 3.71
N SER A 243 22.01 17.73 2.95
CA SER A 243 22.40 16.65 2.03
C SER A 243 22.70 15.35 2.81
N ILE A 244 22.54 14.20 2.17
CA ILE A 244 22.90 12.89 2.76
C ILE A 244 24.39 12.86 3.15
N CYS A 245 25.22 13.63 2.43
CA CYS A 245 26.62 13.87 2.74
C CYS A 245 26.83 14.46 4.14
N ALA A 246 26.00 15.44 4.53
CA ALA A 246 26.13 16.15 5.80
C ALA A 246 25.65 15.35 7.03
N THR A 247 25.01 14.19 6.84
CA THR A 247 24.47 13.36 7.93
C THR A 247 25.24 12.06 8.13
N MET A 248 26.18 11.73 7.25
CA MET A 248 26.86 10.43 7.22
C MET A 248 28.36 10.63 7.08
N VAL A 249 29.08 10.54 8.21
CA VAL A 249 30.55 10.61 8.27
C VAL A 249 31.09 9.18 8.44
N GLU A 250 32.17 8.83 7.73
CA GLU A 250 32.93 7.61 7.98
C GLU A 250 33.86 7.83 9.19
N CYS A 251 34.01 6.83 10.06
CA CYS A 251 34.98 6.93 11.15
C CYS A 251 36.37 7.16 10.55
N SER A 252 37.06 8.20 11.03
CA SER A 252 38.47 8.40 10.76
C SER A 252 39.24 7.20 11.32
N GLU A 253 40.17 6.66 10.53
CA GLU A 253 41.18 5.71 11.05
C GLU A 253 41.93 6.27 12.26
#